data_AF-A0A3A4IZM7-F1
#
_entry.id   AF-A0A3A4IZM7-F1
#
_cell.length_a   1.000
_cell.length_b   1.000
_cell.length_c   1.000
_cell.angle_alpha   90.00
_cell.angle_beta   90.00
_cell.angle_gamma   90.00
#
_symmetry.space_group_name_H-M   'P 1'
#
loop_
_entity.id
_entity.type
_entity.pdbx_description
1 polymer ?
#
loop_
_entity_poly.entity_id
_entity_poly.type
_entity_poly.pdbx_seq_one_letter_code
_entity_poly.pdbx_strand_id
1 'polypeptide(L)'
;MAETFKDGRSRQSEEVVTSNSGEHMNVLVQTAPMRGLDGEITAVIEMSTNITLIRQLQDQLASLGLLVGSISHSIKGVLAVLHRRPRHL
;
A
#
# COMPACT_ATOMS: atom_id res chain seq x y z
N MET A 1 -1.54 -20.18 0.85
CA MET A 1 -0.79 -21.40 0.45
C MET A 1 -1.62 -22.49 -0.23
N ALA A 2 -2.75 -22.95 0.34
CA ALA A 2 -3.47 -24.11 -0.18
C ALA A 2 -3.93 -23.97 -1.64
N GLU A 3 -4.38 -22.77 -2.03
CA GLU A 3 -4.75 -22.52 -3.43
C GLU A 3 -3.54 -22.57 -4.37
N THR A 4 -2.39 -21.99 -3.96
CA THR A 4 -1.11 -22.06 -4.69
C THR A 4 -0.65 -23.50 -4.88
N PHE A 5 -0.85 -24.35 -3.88
CA PHE A 5 -0.55 -25.77 -3.98
C PHE A 5 -1.49 -26.47 -4.97
N LYS A 6 -2.79 -26.12 -4.94
CA LYS A 6 -3.81 -26.74 -5.78
C LYS A 6 -3.66 -26.41 -7.26
N ASP A 7 -3.30 -25.17 -7.61
CA ASP A 7 -3.32 -24.72 -9.01
C ASP A 7 -1.97 -24.27 -9.56
N GLY A 8 -0.93 -24.24 -8.73
CA GLY A 8 0.41 -23.84 -9.15
C GLY A 8 0.55 -22.38 -9.56
N ARG A 9 -0.35 -21.49 -9.14
CA ARG A 9 -0.26 -20.06 -9.43
C ARG A 9 0.34 -19.32 -8.25
N SER A 10 1.41 -18.57 -8.49
CA SER A 10 1.95 -17.66 -7.49
C SER A 10 0.91 -16.61 -7.10
N ARG A 11 0.86 -16.27 -5.80
CA ARG A 11 -0.09 -15.31 -5.25
C ARG A 11 0.61 -14.34 -4.32
N GLN A 12 0.00 -13.17 -4.16
CA GLN A 12 0.45 -12.14 -3.25
C GLN A 12 -0.74 -11.61 -2.47
N SER A 13 -0.57 -11.41 -1.17
CA SER A 13 -1.52 -10.78 -0.26
C SER A 13 -0.79 -9.84 0.69
N GLU A 14 -1.49 -8.83 1.17
CA GLU A 14 -1.03 -8.03 2.31
C GLU A 14 -1.82 -8.39 3.54
N GLU A 15 -1.11 -8.60 4.64
CA GLU A 15 -1.67 -9.11 5.88
C GLU A 15 -1.08 -8.34 7.07
N VAL A 16 -1.86 -8.25 8.15
CA VAL A 16 -1.38 -7.72 9.43
C VAL A 16 -1.10 -8.91 10.34
N VAL A 17 0.15 -9.05 10.75
CA VAL A 17 0.60 -10.12 11.65
C VAL A 17 1.02 -9.54 12.99
N THR A 18 0.94 -10.36 14.03
CA THR A 18 1.41 -9.99 15.37
C THR A 18 2.76 -10.67 15.62
N SER A 19 3.80 -9.89 15.90
CA SER A 19 5.12 -10.40 16.27
C SER A 19 5.08 -11.11 17.63
N ASN A 20 6.12 -11.88 17.93
CA ASN A 20 6.26 -12.52 19.26
C ASN A 20 6.32 -11.49 20.42
N SER A 21 6.66 -10.23 20.12
CA SER A 21 6.66 -9.13 21.09
C SER A 21 5.31 -8.42 21.24
N GLY A 22 4.28 -8.84 20.48
CA GLY A 22 2.95 -8.23 20.48
C GLY A 22 2.77 -7.07 19.50
N GLU A 23 3.84 -6.63 18.82
CA GLU A 23 3.75 -5.57 17.81
C GLU A 23 3.00 -6.06 16.56
N HIS A 24 2.09 -5.23 16.03
CA HIS A 24 1.43 -5.46 14.75
C HIS A 24 2.30 -4.97 13.58
N MET A 25 2.46 -5.81 12.57
CA MET A 25 3.30 -5.54 11.41
C MET A 25 2.52 -5.78 10.12
N ASN A 26 2.65 -4.87 9.16
CA ASN A 26 2.17 -5.10 7.81
C ASN A 26 3.18 -5.99 7.07
N VAL A 27 2.73 -7.11 6.54
CA VAL A 27 3.55 -8.02 5.75
C VAL A 27 2.97 -8.22 4.36
N LEU A 28 3.86 -8.28 3.39
CA LEU A 28 3.57 -8.74 2.05
C LEU A 28 3.86 -10.24 2.00
N VAL A 29 2.81 -11.03 1.91
CA VAL A 29 2.89 -12.49 1.78
C VAL A 29 2.94 -12.83 0.30
N GLN A 30 3.98 -13.53 -0.11
CA GLN A 30 4.12 -14.08 -1.45
C GLN A 30 4.20 -15.60 -1.37
N THR A 31 3.46 -16.27 -2.23
CA THR A 31 3.52 -17.73 -2.34
C THR A 31 3.90 -18.14 -3.76
N ALA A 32 4.74 -19.17 -3.88
CA ALA A 32 5.13 -19.76 -5.15
C ALA A 32 5.16 -21.28 -5.03
N PRO A 33 4.65 -22.04 -6.02
CA PRO A 33 4.76 -23.48 -6.02
C PRO A 33 6.21 -23.92 -6.23
N MET A 34 6.60 -25.01 -5.59
CA MET A 34 7.81 -25.75 -5.92
C MET A 34 7.43 -27.03 -6.63
N ARG A 35 8.04 -27.27 -7.79
CA ARG A 35 7.79 -28.46 -8.60
C ARG A 35 8.91 -29.48 -8.43
N GLY A 36 8.53 -30.76 -8.31
CA GLY A 36 9.44 -31.89 -8.32
C GLY A 36 9.99 -32.20 -9.71
N LEU A 37 10.80 -33.25 -9.80
CA LEU A 37 11.39 -33.71 -11.07
C LEU A 37 10.35 -34.21 -12.08
N ASP A 38 9.19 -34.64 -11.59
CA ASP A 38 8.03 -35.08 -12.36
C ASP A 38 7.12 -33.92 -12.82
N GLY A 39 7.43 -32.67 -12.42
CA GLY A 39 6.64 -31.49 -12.72
C GLY A 39 5.45 -31.27 -11.77
N GLU A 40 5.20 -32.20 -10.84
CA GLU A 40 4.14 -32.10 -9.84
C GLU A 40 4.52 -31.11 -8.74
N ILE A 41 3.51 -30.45 -8.15
CA ILE A 41 3.73 -29.50 -7.07
C ILE A 41 3.94 -30.29 -5.78
N THR A 42 5.16 -30.25 -5.26
CA THR A 42 5.54 -31.00 -4.05
C THR A 42 5.49 -30.14 -2.79
N ALA A 43 5.56 -28.82 -2.94
CA ALA A 43 5.50 -27.86 -1.85
C ALA A 43 5.14 -26.45 -2.33
N VAL A 44 4.93 -25.55 -1.38
CA VAL A 44 4.79 -24.10 -1.62
C VAL A 44 5.80 -23.38 -0.75
N ILE A 45 6.59 -22.48 -1.35
CA ILE A 45 7.34 -21.49 -0.59
C ILE A 45 6.40 -20.34 -0.28
N GLU A 46 6.44 -19.90 0.97
CA GLU A 46 5.86 -18.63 1.40
C GLU A 46 6.97 -17.70 1.89
N MET A 47 6.89 -16.44 1.46
CA MET A 47 7.80 -15.39 1.90
C MET A 47 6.96 -14.23 2.44
N SER A 48 7.09 -13.98 3.74
CA SER A 48 6.42 -12.88 4.43
C SER A 48 7.42 -11.74 4.62
N THR A 49 7.27 -10.69 3.81
CA THR A 49 8.18 -9.54 3.84
C THR A 49 7.56 -8.43 4.69
N ASN A 50 8.25 -7.97 5.74
CA ASN A 50 7.79 -6.82 6.52
C ASN A 50 7.82 -5.54 5.65
N ILE A 51 6.64 -4.96 5.43
CA ILE A 51 6.45 -3.73 4.65
C ILE A 51 5.95 -2.56 5.50
N THR A 52 5.97 -2.69 6.83
CA THR A 52 5.47 -1.67 7.77
C THR A 52 6.06 -0.29 7.49
N LEU A 53 7.39 -0.20 7.32
CA LEU A 53 8.05 1.06 7.02
C LEU A 53 7.60 1.67 5.69
N ILE A 54 7.41 0.84 4.66
CA ILE A 54 6.97 1.30 3.35
C ILE A 54 5.54 1.87 3.44
N ARG A 55 4.66 1.19 4.17
CA ARG A 55 3.28 1.66 4.40
C ARG A 55 3.26 2.99 5.16
N GLN A 56 4.07 3.12 6.22
CA GLN A 56 4.22 4.38 6.95
C GLN A 56 4.70 5.53 6.06
N LEU A 57 5.69 5.28 5.20
CA LEU A 57 6.20 6.29 4.27
C LEU A 57 5.15 6.69 3.22
N GLN A 58 4.37 5.72 2.72
CA GLN A 58 3.26 5.99 1.79
C GLN A 58 2.17 6.85 2.45
N ASP A 59 1.80 6.57 3.69
CA ASP A 59 0.81 7.33 4.44
C ASP A 59 1.27 8.78 4.71
N GLN A 60 2.54 8.93 5.09
CA GLN A 60 3.16 10.24 5.27
C GLN A 60 3.14 11.05 3.97
N LEU A 61 3.47 10.41 2.84
CA LEU A 61 3.46 11.07 1.54
C LEU A 61 2.03 11.46 1.10
N ALA A 62 1.05 10.60 1.32
CA ALA A 62 -0.35 10.90 1.03
C ALA A 62 -0.86 12.09 1.86
N SER A 63 -0.55 12.10 3.16
CA SER A 63 -0.89 13.21 4.06
C SER A 63 -0.28 14.54 3.61
N LEU A 64 1.00 14.52 3.24
CA LEU A 64 1.68 15.70 2.70
C LEU A 64 1.03 16.20 1.41
N GLY A 65 0.66 15.29 0.50
CA GLY A 65 -0.04 15.62 -0.74
C GLY A 65 -1.37 16.33 -0.50
N LEU A 66 -2.18 15.85 0.46
CA LEU A 66 -3.44 16.48 0.84
C LEU A 66 -3.23 17.89 1.43
N LEU A 67 -2.20 18.05 2.28
CA LEU A 67 -1.86 19.34 2.87
C LEU A 67 -1.43 20.37 1.81
N VAL A 68 -0.58 19.97 0.88
CA VAL A 68 -0.16 20.85 -0.24
C VAL A 68 -1.36 21.22 -1.11
N GLY A 69 -2.27 20.27 -1.36
CA GLY A 69 -3.50 20.51 -2.10
C GLY A 69 -4.43 21.54 -1.42
N SER A 70 -4.61 21.43 -0.10
CA SER A 70 -5.47 22.34 0.67
C SER A 70 -4.91 23.76 0.72
N ILE A 71 -3.59 23.91 0.88
CA ILE A 71 -2.90 25.21 0.82
C ILE A 71 -3.07 25.83 -0.57
N SER A 72 -2.87 25.04 -1.62
CA SER A 72 -3.02 25.50 -3.01
C SER A 72 -4.44 26.00 -3.28
N HIS A 73 -5.45 25.28 -2.79
CA HIS A 73 -6.85 25.71 -2.91
C HIS A 73 -7.11 27.02 -2.14
N SER A 74 -6.58 27.13 -0.92
CA SER A 74 -6.72 28.32 -0.07
C SER A 74 -6.12 29.56 -0.73
N ILE A 75 -4.90 29.45 -1.29
CA ILE A 75 -4.22 30.54 -2.01
C ILE A 75 -5.04 30.96 -3.24
N LYS A 76 -5.54 30.00 -4.03
CA LYS A 76 -6.41 30.29 -5.18
C LYS A 76 -7.66 31.04 -4.74
N GLY A 77 -8.28 30.64 -3.63
CA GLY A 77 -9.45 31.30 -3.07
C GLY A 77 -9.18 32.78 -2.76
N VAL A 78 -8.07 33.06 -2.07
CA VAL A 78 -7.66 34.44 -1.75
C VAL A 78 -7.42 35.26 -3.03
N LEU A 79 -6.66 34.73 -3.99
CA LEU A 79 -6.40 35.41 -5.26
C LEU A 79 -7.69 35.67 -6.05
N ALA A 80 -8.64 34.72 -6.07
CA ALA A 80 -9.91 34.87 -6.75
C ALA A 80 -10.77 35.98 -6.14
N VAL A 81 -10.73 36.15 -4.81
CA VAL A 81 -11.39 37.28 -4.13
C VAL A 81 -10.72 38.61 -4.50
N LEU A 82 -9.38 38.67 -4.48
CA LEU A 82 -8.64 39.89 -4.81
C LEU A 82 -8.78 40.31 -6.28
N HIS A 83 -8.97 39.36 -7.20
CA HIS A 83 -9.13 39.65 -8.63
C HIS A 83 -10.57 40.05 -9.01
N ARG A 84 -11.56 39.87 -8.12
CA ARG A 84 -12.91 40.40 -8.34
C ARG A 84 -12.89 41.91 -8.17
N ARG A 85 -12.71 42.65 -9.27
CA ARG A 85 -12.99 44.10 -9.28
C ARG A 85 -14.43 44.32 -8.83
N PRO A 86 -14.70 45.30 -7.93
CA PRO A 86 -16.07 45.70 -7.67
C PRO A 86 -16.67 46.18 -8.98
N ARG A 87 -17.70 45.49 -9.48
CA ARG A 87 -18.60 46.09 -10.46
C ARG A 87 -19.35 47.19 -9.71
N HIS A 88 -18.82 48.41 -9.84
CA HIS A 88 -19.47 49.63 -9.38
C HIS A 88 -20.88 49.70 -10.00
N LEU A 89 -21.89 49.90 -9.13
CA LEU A 89 -22.99 50.82 -9.43
C LEU A 89 -22.47 52.26 -9.28
#